data_AF-A0A524M6M9-F1
#
_entry.id   AF-A0A524M6M9-F1
#
_cell.length_a   1.000
_cell.length_b   1.000
_cell.length_c   1.000
_cell.angle_alpha   90.00
_cell.angle_beta   90.00
_cell.angle_gamma   90.00
#
_symmetry.space_group_name_H-M   'P 1'
#
loop_
_entity.id
_entity.type
_entity.pdbx_description
1 polymer ?
#
loop_
_entity_poly.entity_id
_entity_poly.type
_entity_poly.pdbx_seq_one_letter_code
_entity_poly.pdbx_strand_id
1 'polypeptide(L)' 'MKLVGSLTSPFVRKVRIVLSDKRIVYNFDVDIPWNVGSHVIDYNPLGKVPVLVLDDGTTLYDSRVIVDYLDS' A
#
# COMPACT_ATOMS: atom_id res chain seq x y z
N MET A 1 0.27 -4.02 10.36
CA MET A 1 -0.10 -3.56 9.01
C MET A 1 1.07 -3.66 8.04
N LYS A 2 0.81 -3.94 6.76
CA LYS A 2 1.81 -4.01 5.68
C LYS A 2 1.41 -3.12 4.50
N LEU A 3 2.32 -2.32 3.98
CA LEU A 3 2.12 -1.53 2.77
C LEU A 3 2.96 -2.14 1.64
N VAL A 4 2.29 -2.59 0.58
CA VAL A 4 2.95 -3.09 -0.64
C VAL A 4 3.05 -1.93 -1.64
N GLY A 5 4.25 -1.64 -2.13
CA GLY A 5 4.43 -0.61 -3.15
C GLY A 5 5.85 -0.34 -3.61
N SER A 6 5.99 0.35 -4.74
CA SER A 6 7.29 0.76 -5.27
C SER A 6 7.75 2.09 -4.66
N LEU A 7 9.06 2.26 -4.51
CA LEU A 7 9.69 3.51 -4.04
C LEU A 7 9.47 4.68 -5.01
N THR A 8 9.24 4.39 -6.29
CA THR A 8 9.08 5.39 -7.35
C THR A 8 7.64 5.89 -7.51
N SER A 9 6.65 5.21 -6.92
CA SER A 9 5.25 5.56 -7.09
C SER A 9 4.85 6.79 -6.25
N PRO A 10 4.29 7.84 -6.87
CA PRO A 10 3.80 9.02 -6.12
C PRO A 10 2.58 8.69 -5.24
N PHE A 11 1.77 7.70 -5.64
CA PHE A 11 0.61 7.26 -4.87
C PHE A 11 1.02 6.49 -3.62
N VAL A 12 2.07 5.66 -3.72
CA VAL A 12 2.67 5.00 -2.55
C VAL A 12 3.29 6.05 -1.63
N ARG A 13 4.01 7.03 -2.19
CA ARG A 13 4.61 8.12 -1.40
C ARG A 13 3.55 8.90 -0.60
N LYS A 14 2.38 9.19 -1.19
CA LYS A 14 1.26 9.83 -0.49
C LYS A 14 0.84 9.03 0.75
N VAL A 15 0.59 7.73 0.60
CA VAL A 15 0.19 6.85 1.71
C VAL A 15 1.27 6.79 2.79
N ARG A 16 2.55 6.68 2.40
CA ARG A 16 3.69 6.65 3.34
C ARG A 16 3.80 7.94 4.17
N ILE A 17 3.52 9.10 3.57
CA ILE A 17 3.51 10.39 4.28
C ILE A 17 2.39 10.39 5.32
N VAL A 18 1.17 9.98 4.96
CA VAL A 18 0.02 9.92 5.90
C VAL A 18 0.29 8.96 7.06
N LEU A 19 0.83 7.76 6.77
CA LEU A 19 1.23 6.80 7.81
C LEU A 19 2.27 7.39 8.76
N SER A 20 3.25 8.12 8.23
CA SER A 20 4.29 8.77 9.02
C SER A 20 3.73 9.91 9.87
N ASP A 21 2.84 10.74 9.32
CA ASP A 21 2.20 11.87 10.00
C ASP A 21 1.37 11.38 11.19
N LYS A 22 0.63 10.29 11.00
CA LYS A 22 -0.17 9.62 12.04
C LYS A 22 0.64 8.72 12.96
N ARG A 23 1.95 8.58 12.75
CA ARG A 23 2.86 7.72 13.52
C ARG A 23 2.42 6.25 13.58
N ILE A 24 1.77 5.77 12.52
CA ILE A 24 1.34 4.38 12.40
C ILE A 24 2.53 3.56 11.93
N VAL A 25 2.89 2.53 12.71
CA VAL A 25 3.96 1.60 12.35
C VAL A 25 3.45 0.60 11.32
N TYR A 26 4.21 0.40 10.25
CA TYR A 26 3.88 -0.53 9.19
C TYR A 26 5.14 -1.19 8.65
N ASN A 27 4.98 -2.41 8.10
CA ASN A 27 6.02 -3.03 7.29
C ASN A 27 5.90 -2.54 5.85
N PHE A 28 6.99 -2.05 5.25
CA PHE A 28 6.99 -1.62 3.86
C PHE A 28 7.58 -2.72 2.96
N ASP A 29 6.70 -3.36 2.20
CA ASP A 29 7.03 -4.41 1.25
C ASP A 29 7.23 -3.79 -0.14
N VAL A 30 8.48 -3.76 -0.59
CA VAL A 30 8.84 -3.11 -1.85
C VAL A 30 8.60 -4.08 -3.01
N ASP A 31 7.56 -3.80 -3.78
CA ASP A 31 7.22 -4.56 -4.98
C ASP A 31 6.92 -3.63 -6.16
N ILE A 32 7.35 -4.06 -7.36
CA ILE A 32 7.27 -3.30 -8.60
C ILE A 32 6.29 -4.02 -9.54
N PRO A 33 5.08 -3.48 -9.77
CA PRO A 33 4.00 -4.19 -10.46
C PRO A 33 4.30 -4.76 -11.85
N TRP A 34 5.25 -4.17 -12.57
CA TRP A 34 5.60 -4.58 -13.93
C TRP A 34 6.75 -5.58 -13.99
N ASN A 35 7.29 -6.01 -12.84
CA ASN A 35 8.27 -7.09 -12.79
C ASN A 35 7.57 -8.45 -12.94
N VAL A 36 8.22 -9.37 -13.63
CA VAL A 36 7.69 -10.74 -13.90
C VAL A 36 7.41 -11.52 -12.61
N GLY A 37 8.07 -11.20 -11.50
CA GLY A 37 7.87 -11.82 -10.18
C GLY A 37 7.05 -10.99 -9.19
N SER A 38 6.33 -9.96 -9.66
CA SER A 38 5.50 -9.12 -8.80
C SER A 38 4.38 -9.93 -8.14
N HIS A 39 4.24 -9.79 -6.82
CA HIS A 39 3.18 -10.39 -6.01
C HIS A 39 2.06 -9.40 -5.69
N VAL A 40 2.09 -8.17 -6.22
CA VAL A 40 1.00 -7.19 -6.05
C VAL A 40 -0.39 -7.76 -6.40
N ILE A 41 -0.47 -8.63 -7.42
CA ILE A 41 -1.75 -9.18 -7.89
C ILE A 41 -2.44 -10.07 -6.83
N ASP A 42 -1.65 -10.66 -5.92
CA ASP A 42 -2.16 -11.48 -4.82
C ASP A 42 -2.92 -10.63 -3.78
N TYR A 43 -2.65 -9.32 -3.72
CA TYR A 43 -3.27 -8.39 -2.77
C TYR A 43 -4.27 -7.44 -3.43
N ASN A 44 -4.06 -7.09 -4.71
CA ASN A 44 -4.92 -6.23 -5.49
C ASN A 44 -5.14 -6.83 -6.88
N PRO A 45 -6.38 -7.28 -7.20
CA PRO A 45 -6.71 -7.85 -8.51
C PRO A 45 -6.43 -6.93 -9.70
N LEU A 46 -6.31 -5.61 -9.47
CA LEU A 46 -5.94 -4.64 -10.50
C LEU A 46 -4.44 -4.62 -10.81
N GLY A 47 -3.60 -5.31 -10.02
CA GLY A 47 -2.15 -5.33 -10.16
C GLY A 47 -1.51 -3.95 -9.96
N LYS A 48 -2.09 -3.10 -9.09
CA LYS A 48 -1.61 -1.73 -8.85
C LYS A 48 -1.18 -1.51 -7.41
N VAL A 49 -0.20 -0.62 -7.23
CA VAL A 49 0.25 -0.13 -5.93
C VAL A 49 -0.22 1.31 -5.73
N PRO A 50 -0.43 1.79 -4.48
CA PRO A 50 -0.24 1.10 -3.20
C PRO A 50 -1.35 0.10 -2.85
N VAL A 51 -0.99 -0.90 -2.04
CA VAL A 51 -1.95 -1.80 -1.35
C VAL A 51 -1.62 -1.82 0.14
N LEU A 52 -2.61 -1.55 0.99
CA LEU A 52 -2.47 -1.66 2.43
C LEU A 52 -3.14 -2.94 2.92
N VAL A 53 -2.37 -3.82 3.55
CA VAL A 53 -2.85 -5.05 4.18
C VAL A 53 -2.98 -4.80 5.68
N LEU A 54 -4.20 -4.96 6.20
CA LEU A 54 -4.52 -4.84 7.61
C LEU A 54 -4.12 -6.10 8.38
N ASP A 55 -4.17 -6.04 9.70
CA ASP A 55 -3.73 -7.15 10.56
C ASP A 55 -4.66 -8.37 10.50
N ASP A 56 -5.92 -8.18 10.09
CA ASP A 56 -6.89 -9.24 9.83
C ASP A 56 -6.76 -9.86 8.42
N GLY A 57 -5.80 -9.38 7.61
CA GLY A 57 -5.58 -9.80 6.24
C GLY A 57 -6.41 -9.05 5.19
N THR A 58 -7.30 -8.14 5.60
CA THR A 58 -8.08 -7.31 4.67
C THR A 58 -7.14 -6.43 3.83
N THR A 59 -7.38 -6.38 2.52
CA THR A 59 -6.60 -5.55 1.59
C THR A 59 -7.38 -4.30 1.18
N LEU A 60 -6.71 -3.15 1.24
CA LEU A 60 -7.25 -1.84 0.86
C LEU A 60 -6.47 -1.29 -0.34
N TYR A 61 -7.23 -0.81 -1.31
CA TYR A 61 -6.78 -0.09 -2.50
C TYR A 61 -7.98 0.72 -3.02
N ASP A 62 -7.82 1.89 -3.64
CA ASP A 62 -6.61 2.59 -4.09
C ASP A 62 -6.02 3.55 -3.04
N SER A 63 -5.07 4.40 -3.46
CA SER A 63 -4.41 5.36 -2.56
C SER A 63 -5.35 6.39 -1.91
N ARG A 64 -6.57 6.62 -2.41
CA ARG A 64 -7.54 7.53 -1.77
C ARG A 64 -8.28 6.78 -0.67
N VAL A 65 -8.80 5.59 -0.99
CA VAL A 65 -9.45 4.69 -0.02
C VAL A 65 -8.52 4.42 1.16
N ILE A 66 -7.25 4.13 0.90
CA ILE A 66 -6.26 3.91 1.96
C ILE A 66 -6.10 5.16 2.84
N VAL A 67 -5.99 6.35 2.26
CA VAL A 67 -5.79 7.58 3.03
C VAL A 67 -7.05 7.92 3.85
N ASP A 68 -8.23 7.78 3.26
CA ASP A 68 -9.50 8.03 3.95
C ASP A 68 -9.70 7.05 5.12
N TYR A 69 -9.33 5.78 4.94
CA TYR A 69 -9.33 4.79 6.00
C TYR A 69 -8.37 5.14 7.14
N LEU A 70 -7.15 5.57 6.81
CA LEU A 70 -6.16 6.00 7.80
C LEU A 70 -6.55 7.30 8.50
N ASP A 71 -7.43 8.11 7.89
CA ASP A 71 -7.88 9.37 8.47
C ASP A 71 -9.04 9.23 9.46
N SER A 72 -9.75 8.11 9.40
CA SER A 72 -10.83 7.75 10.32
C SER A 72 -10.29 7.38 11.72
#